data_AF-A0A658NNJ3-F1
#
_entry.id   AF-A0A658NNJ3-F1
#
_cell.length_a   1.000
_cell.length_b   1.000
_cell.length_c   1.000
_cell.angle_alpha   90.00
_cell.angle_beta   90.00
_cell.angle_gamma   90.00
#
_symmetry.space_group_name_H-M   'P 1'
#
loop_
_entity.id
_entity.type
_entity.pdbx_description
1 polymer ?
#
loop_
_entity_poly.entity_id
_entity_poly.type
_entity_poly.pdbx_seq_one_letter_code
_entity_poly.pdbx_strand_id
1 'polypeptide(L)'
;VLGAKSSSTRASESLKLLNWGFQSYDSVTLFAKDTPVATLRDWKGAQPNVKAGFGNGFSISVPRGYADKVKSEFSPQPRLMAP
;
A
#
# COMPACT_ATOMS: atom_id res chain seq x y z
N VAL A 1 -22.04 9.22 5.07
CA VAL A 1 -23.09 8.90 6.08
C VAL A 1 -24.43 8.75 5.36
N LEU A 2 -25.07 7.58 5.47
CA LEU A 2 -26.38 7.30 4.87
C LEU A 2 -27.49 7.41 5.94
N GLY A 3 -28.73 7.73 5.54
CA GLY A 3 -29.88 7.79 6.44
C GLY A 3 -29.93 9.00 7.40
N ALA A 4 -29.16 10.06 7.15
CA ALA A 4 -29.17 11.26 7.98
C ALA A 4 -30.47 12.06 7.82
N LYS A 5 -30.98 12.64 8.92
CA LYS A 5 -32.23 13.40 8.97
C LYS A 5 -32.27 14.65 8.07
N SER A 6 -31.11 15.17 7.69
CA SER A 6 -30.98 16.30 6.75
C SER A 6 -29.62 16.28 6.04
N SER A 7 -29.49 17.06 4.96
CA SER A 7 -28.22 17.27 4.26
C SER A 7 -27.16 17.91 5.15
N SER A 8 -27.54 18.89 5.99
CA SER A 8 -26.65 19.53 6.96
C SER A 8 -26.12 18.54 7.99
N THR A 9 -27.01 17.74 8.59
CA THR A 9 -26.62 16.69 9.53
C THR A 9 -25.67 15.68 8.86
N ARG A 10 -25.97 15.27 7.64
CA ARG A 10 -25.11 14.37 6.87
C ARG A 10 -23.71 14.94 6.68
N ALA A 11 -23.60 16.23 6.34
CA ALA A 11 -22.33 16.91 6.14
C ALA A 11 -21.53 16.97 7.45
N SER A 12 -22.15 17.39 8.56
CA SER A 12 -21.49 17.45 9.87
C SER A 12 -21.00 16.09 10.36
N GLU A 13 -21.81 15.04 10.25
CA GLU A 13 -21.41 13.69 10.66
C GLU A 13 -20.33 13.10 9.75
N SER A 14 -20.37 13.39 8.45
CA SER A 14 -19.31 12.96 7.52
C SER A 14 -17.99 13.68 7.81
N LEU A 15 -18.03 14.98 8.14
CA LEU A 15 -16.86 15.75 8.53
C LEU A 15 -16.22 15.19 9.81
N LYS A 16 -17.03 14.82 10.82
CA LYS A 16 -16.52 14.17 12.03
C LYS A 16 -15.74 12.90 11.72
N LEU A 17 -16.28 12.03 10.85
CA LEU A 17 -15.61 10.80 10.44
C LEU A 17 -14.32 11.07 9.68
N LEU A 18 -14.31 12.05 8.77
CA LEU A 18 -13.10 12.44 8.03
C LEU A 18 -12.02 12.95 8.99
N ASN A 19 -12.39 13.87 9.89
CA ASN A 19 -11.47 14.40 10.89
C ASN A 19 -10.91 13.29 11.77
N TRP A 20 -11.75 12.35 12.22
CA TRP A 20 -11.31 11.19 12.99
C TRP A 20 -10.33 10.32 12.20
N GLY A 21 -10.62 10.03 10.93
CA GLY A 21 -9.74 9.25 10.06
C GLY A 21 -8.35 9.91 9.90
N PHE A 22 -8.32 11.21 9.62
CA PHE A 22 -7.08 11.99 9.52
C PHE A 22 -6.30 12.10 10.83
N GLN A 23 -6.97 12.03 11.98
CA GLN A 23 -6.32 12.11 13.29
C GLN A 23 -5.86 10.73 13.80
N SER A 24 -6.52 9.66 13.37
CA SER A 24 -6.35 8.33 13.95
C SER A 24 -5.48 7.40 13.11
N TYR A 25 -5.25 7.72 11.83
CA TYR A 25 -4.48 6.89 10.92
C TYR A 25 -3.41 7.68 10.19
N ASP A 26 -2.27 7.03 9.96
CA ASP A 26 -1.21 7.51 9.10
C ASP A 26 -1.15 6.63 7.84
N SER A 27 -0.86 7.24 6.69
CA SER A 27 -0.60 6.52 5.45
C SER A 27 0.89 6.29 5.30
N VAL A 28 1.29 5.02 5.26
CA VAL A 28 2.68 4.60 5.11
C VAL A 28 2.87 4.03 3.72
N THR A 29 3.73 4.67 2.92
CA THR A 29 4.13 4.14 1.62
C THR A 29 5.27 3.17 1.82
N LEU A 30 5.04 1.90 1.49
CA LEU A 30 6.02 0.83 1.65
C LEU A 30 6.91 0.71 0.41
N PHE A 31 6.31 0.84 -0.78
CA PHE A 31 7.03 0.80 -2.05
C PHE A 31 6.51 1.86 -3.00
N ALA A 32 7.39 2.69 -3.52
CA ALA A 32 7.04 3.66 -4.55
C ALA A 32 6.77 2.95 -5.89
N LYS A 33 5.94 3.58 -6.73
CA LYS A 33 5.69 3.11 -8.10
C LYS A 33 7.02 3.00 -8.86
N ASP A 34 7.13 1.94 -9.67
CA ASP A 34 8.28 1.68 -10.55
C ASP A 34 9.64 1.55 -9.83
N THR A 35 9.62 1.41 -8.49
CA THR A 35 10.82 1.16 -7.69
C THR A 35 11.03 -0.35 -7.52
N PRO A 36 12.19 -0.90 -7.89
CA PRO A 36 12.50 -2.31 -7.68
C PRO A 36 12.54 -2.66 -6.19
N VAL A 37 11.77 -3.67 -5.80
CA VAL A 37 11.74 -4.26 -4.46
C VAL A 37 12.78 -5.36 -4.32
N ALA A 38 13.01 -6.11 -5.41
CA ALA A 38 14.03 -7.14 -5.46
C ALA A 38 14.56 -7.31 -6.89
N THR A 39 15.76 -7.87 -7.01
CA THR A 39 16.28 -8.36 -8.29
C THR A 39 16.31 -9.88 -8.24
N LEU A 40 15.54 -10.52 -9.12
CA LEU A 40 15.38 -11.97 -9.16
C LEU A 40 16.18 -12.54 -10.32
N ARG A 41 16.79 -13.72 -10.11
CA ARG A 41 17.40 -14.48 -11.18
C ARG A 41 16.33 -15.11 -12.04
N ASP A 42 16.40 -14.85 -13.35
CA ASP A 42 15.51 -15.45 -14.33
C ASP A 42 16.21 -16.60 -15.04
N TRP A 43 15.62 -17.78 -14.97
CA TRP A 43 16.17 -18.99 -15.58
C TRP A 43 15.62 -19.14 -16.99
N LYS A 44 16.52 -19.38 -17.96
CA LYS A 44 16.22 -19.46 -19.40
C LYS A 44 15.73 -18.15 -20.03
N GLY A 45 15.75 -17.04 -19.29
CA GLY A 45 15.43 -15.72 -19.83
C GLY A 45 16.53 -15.15 -20.72
N ALA A 46 16.14 -14.21 -21.60
CA ALA A 46 17.07 -13.43 -22.41
C ALA A 46 17.97 -12.54 -21.55
N GLN A 47 17.49 -12.13 -20.35
CA GLN A 47 18.30 -11.48 -19.33
C GLN A 47 18.46 -12.41 -18.12
N PRO A 48 19.64 -12.42 -17.47
CA PRO A 48 19.89 -13.32 -16.34
C PRO A 48 19.14 -12.90 -15.07
N ASN A 49 18.67 -11.65 -15.00
CA ASN A 49 17.98 -11.07 -13.86
C ASN A 49 16.84 -10.18 -14.31
N VAL A 50 15.79 -10.13 -13.50
CA VAL A 50 14.66 -9.20 -13.67
C VAL A 50 14.42 -8.40 -12.39
N LYS A 51 14.01 -7.14 -12.54
CA LYS A 51 13.62 -6.28 -11.43
C LYS A 51 12.17 -6.54 -11.09
N ALA A 52 11.91 -7.04 -9.88
CA ALA A 52 10.58 -7.24 -9.34
C ALA A 52 10.18 -6.00 -8.51
N GLY A 53 8.96 -5.54 -8.69
CA GLY A 53 8.41 -4.40 -7.95
C GLY A 53 6.91 -4.29 -8.18
N PHE A 54 6.31 -3.19 -7.72
CA PHE A 54 4.89 -2.94 -7.87
C PHE A 54 4.62 -2.00 -9.04
N GLY A 55 3.63 -2.34 -9.88
CA GLY A 55 3.21 -1.48 -11.00
C GLY A 55 2.54 -0.17 -10.56
N ASN A 56 2.05 -0.13 -9.32
CA ASN A 56 1.51 1.05 -8.64
C ASN A 56 2.23 1.21 -7.29
N GLY A 57 2.23 2.40 -6.72
CA GLY A 57 2.73 2.60 -5.35
C GLY A 57 1.95 1.72 -4.37
N PHE A 58 2.66 1.05 -3.47
CA PHE A 58 2.08 0.21 -2.43
C PHE A 58 2.13 0.96 -1.10
N SER A 59 0.96 1.38 -0.63
CA SER A 59 0.80 2.11 0.63
C SER A 59 -0.29 1.45 1.47
N ILE A 60 -0.14 1.55 2.80
CA ILE A 60 -1.09 1.04 3.78
C ILE A 60 -1.55 2.15 4.71
N SER A 61 -2.73 1.99 5.30
CA SER A 61 -3.20 2.85 6.40
C SER A 61 -3.05 2.11 7.71
N VAL A 62 -2.33 2.70 8.65
CA VAL A 62 -2.07 2.14 9.98
C VAL A 62 -2.56 3.11 11.06
N PRO A 63 -2.91 2.63 12.27
CA PRO A 63 -3.19 3.52 13.38
C PRO A 63 -2.03 4.48 13.62
N ARG A 64 -2.35 5.71 14.02
CA ARG A 64 -1.34 6.75 14.23
C ARG A 64 -0.25 6.28 15.18
N GLY A 65 1.01 6.50 14.79
CA GLY A 65 2.18 6.08 15.57
C GLY A 65 2.57 4.60 15.45
N TYR A 66 1.91 3.82 14.58
CA TYR A 66 2.27 2.43 14.32
C TYR A 66 3.21 2.24 13.12
N ALA A 67 3.59 3.32 12.43
CA ALA A 67 4.46 3.26 11.25
C ALA A 67 5.75 2.47 11.52
N ASP A 68 6.43 2.74 12.64
CA ASP A 68 7.69 2.08 13.01
C ASP A 68 7.52 0.58 13.37
N LYS A 69 6.28 0.12 13.56
CA LYS A 69 5.97 -1.30 13.84
C LYS A 69 5.70 -2.09 12.57
N VAL A 70 5.60 -1.42 11.41
CA VAL A 70 5.36 -2.08 10.14
C VAL A 70 6.64 -2.78 9.68
N LYS A 71 6.54 -4.07 9.40
CA LYS A 71 7.60 -4.86 8.79
C LYS A 71 7.15 -5.32 7.41
N SER A 72 8.04 -5.22 6.45
CA SER A 72 7.82 -5.71 5.09
C SER A 72 8.72 -6.90 4.82
N GLU A 73 8.12 -8.02 4.44
CA GLU A 73 8.83 -9.21 4.02
C GLU A 73 8.46 -9.52 2.56
N PHE A 74 9.48 -9.74 1.73
CA PHE A 74 9.31 -10.11 0.33
C PHE A 74 9.70 -11.58 0.15
N SER A 75 8.74 -12.41 -0.28
CA SER A 75 8.96 -13.83 -0.54
C SER A 75 8.78 -14.11 -2.04
N PRO A 76 9.87 -14.19 -2.83
CA PRO A 76 9.78 -14.54 -4.24
C PRO A 76 9.57 -16.03 -4.45
N GLN A 77 9.02 -16.41 -5.61
CA GLN A 77 9.03 -17.82 -6.01
C GLN A 77 10.47 -18.33 -6.15
N PRO A 78 10.78 -19.56 -5.68
CA PRO A 78 12.15 -20.08 -5.66
C PRO A 78 12.82 -20.19 -7.03
N ARG A 79 12.03 -20.36 -8.10
CA ARG A 79 12.51 -20.41 -9.48
C ARG A 79 11.58 -19.62 -10.38
N LEU A 80 12.08 -18.49 -10.86
CA LEU A 80 11.46 -17.76 -11.96
C LEU A 80 12.00 -18.32 -13.27
N MET A 81 11.12 -18.75 -14.16
CA MET A 81 11.47 -19.22 -15.50
C MET A 81 10.81 -18.33 -16.54
N ALA A 82 11.60 -17.89 -17.52
CA ALA A 82 11.08 -17.17 -18.67
C ALA A 82 10.19 -18.07 -19.54
N PRO A 83 9.19 -17.48 -20.23
CA PRO A 83 8.40 -18.17 -21.25
C PRO A 83 9.22 -18.53 -22.49
#